data_AF-A0A5T1VL34-F1
#
_entry.id   AF-A0A5T1VL34-F1
#
_cell.length_a   1.000
_cell.length_b   1.000
_cell.length_c   1.000
_cell.angle_alpha   90.00
_cell.angle_beta   90.00
_cell.angle_gamma   90.00
#
_symmetry.space_group_name_H-M   'P 1'
#
loop_
_entity.id
_entity.type
_entity.pdbx_description
1 polymer ?
#
loop_
_entity_poly.entity_id
_entity_poly.type
_entity_poly.pdbx_seq_one_letter_code
_entity_poly.pdbx_strand_id
1 'polypeptide(L)' 'MQNQILKNLDLKHIWHPCTQMKDHETLPLIPIKKAKGVWLYDFDDKAYMDCVSSWWV' A
#
# COMPACT_ATOMS: atom_id res chain seq x y z
N MET A 1 8.20 1.35 11.71
CA MET A 1 6.78 1.74 11.81
C MET A 1 5.95 0.57 11.34
N GLN A 2 4.80 0.28 11.96
CA GLN A 2 3.94 -0.87 11.64
C GLN A 2 2.89 -0.49 10.59
N ASN A 3 2.40 -1.46 9.80
CA ASN A 3 1.40 -1.25 8.75
C ASN A 3 0.17 -0.46 9.25
N GLN A 4 -0.37 -0.80 10.43
CA GLN A 4 -1.59 -0.14 10.95
C GLN A 4 -1.40 1.36 11.21
N ILE A 5 -0.24 1.74 11.72
CA ILE A 5 0.07 3.14 12.04
C ILE A 5 0.14 3.95 10.74
N LEU A 6 0.81 3.40 9.72
CA LEU A 6 0.94 4.05 8.42
C LEU A 6 -0.41 4.21 7.73
N LYS A 7 -1.28 3.19 7.75
CA LYS A 7 -2.64 3.27 7.20
C LYS A 7 -3.45 4.40 7.83
N ASN A 8 -3.42 4.51 9.16
CA ASN A 8 -4.19 5.54 9.87
C ASN A 8 -3.68 6.96 9.55
N LEU A 9 -2.36 7.13 9.43
CA LEU A 9 -1.76 8.42 9.06
C LEU A 9 -2.06 8.78 7.60
N ASP A 10 -1.96 7.81 6.70
CA ASP A 10 -2.27 7.96 5.28
C ASP A 10 -3.72 8.41 5.07
N LEU A 11 -4.70 7.66 5.60
CA LEU A 11 -6.12 7.99 5.45
C LEU A 11 -6.52 9.35 6.08
N LYS A 12 -5.73 9.84 7.04
CA LYS A 12 -5.97 11.15 7.66
C LYS A 12 -5.47 12.32 6.81
N HIS A 13 -4.50 12.09 5.93
CA HIS A 13 -3.70 13.16 5.33
C HIS A 13 -3.54 13.08 3.81
N ILE A 14 -3.77 11.93 3.18
CA ILE A 14 -3.48 11.68 1.77
C ILE A 14 -4.77 11.26 1.05
N TRP A 15 -5.05 11.92 -0.08
CA TRP A 15 -6.11 11.54 -1.00
C TRP A 15 -5.50 10.86 -2.22
N HIS A 16 -5.82 9.58 -2.44
CA HIS A 16 -5.16 8.76 -3.47
C HIS A 16 -5.74 8.97 -4.87
N PRO A 17 -4.91 8.93 -5.93
CA PRO A 17 -5.37 8.98 -7.31
C PRO A 17 -6.11 7.68 -7.69
N CYS A 18 -7.12 7.80 -8.54
CA CYS A 18 -7.87 6.65 -9.09
C CYS A 18 -8.44 5.70 -8.01
N THR A 19 -8.72 6.22 -6.81
CA THR A 19 -9.17 5.45 -5.64
C THR A 19 -10.51 5.97 -5.14
N GLN A 20 -11.46 5.07 -4.85
CA GLN A 20 -12.66 5.40 -4.07
C GLN A 20 -12.31 5.41 -2.59
N MET A 21 -12.06 6.60 -2.03
CA MET A 21 -11.57 6.75 -0.66
C MET A 21 -12.51 6.18 0.42
N LYS A 22 -13.84 6.14 0.15
CA LYS A 22 -14.80 5.56 1.08
C LYS A 22 -14.63 4.06 1.27
N ASP A 23 -14.14 3.34 0.24
CA ASP A 23 -13.94 1.90 0.33
C ASP A 23 -12.85 1.54 1.35
N HIS A 24 -11.90 2.45 1.59
CA HIS A 24 -10.82 2.25 2.56
C HIS A 24 -11.25 2.28 4.03
N GLU A 25 -12.52 2.55 4.32
CA GLU A 25 -13.12 2.27 5.63
C GLU A 25 -13.16 0.76 5.94
N THR A 26 -13.20 -0.09 4.90
CA THR A 26 -13.30 -1.56 5.04
C THR A 26 -12.23 -2.32 4.27
N LEU A 27 -11.68 -1.74 3.19
CA LEU A 27 -10.62 -2.30 2.38
C LEU A 27 -9.28 -1.64 2.73
N PRO A 28 -8.41 -2.28 3.52
CA PRO A 28 -7.19 -1.63 3.99
C PRO A 28 -6.18 -1.41 2.87
N LEU A 29 -5.58 -0.21 2.85
CA LEU A 29 -4.39 0.10 2.04
C LEU A 29 -3.19 -0.80 2.43
N ILE A 30 -2.27 -1.02 1.49
CA ILE A 30 -1.04 -1.80 1.72
C ILE A 30 0.16 -0.86 1.57
N PRO A 31 0.76 -0.40 2.68
CA PRO A 31 1.95 0.45 2.61
C PRO A 31 3.18 -0.41 2.23
N ILE A 32 3.86 -0.05 1.15
CA ILE A 32 5.04 -0.78 0.65
C ILE A 32 6.32 -0.15 1.20
N LYS A 33 7.20 -0.97 1.79
CA LYS A 33 8.47 -0.56 2.41
C LYS A 33 9.66 -0.70 1.47
N LYS A 34 9.73 -1.81 0.71
CA LYS A 34 10.84 -2.11 -0.21
C LYS A 34 10.39 -3.08 -1.31
N ALA A 35 11.18 -3.18 -2.36
CA ALA A 35 11.01 -4.14 -3.44
C ALA A 35 12.32 -4.88 -3.75
N LYS A 36 12.25 -6.12 -4.26
CA LYS A 36 13.38 -6.88 -4.79
C LYS A 36 12.92 -7.86 -5.87
N GLY A 37 13.40 -7.70 -7.10
CA GLY A 37 12.92 -8.48 -8.24
C GLY A 37 11.42 -8.24 -8.44
N VAL A 38 10.64 -9.31 -8.58
CA VAL A 38 9.17 -9.26 -8.71
C VAL A 38 8.42 -9.19 -7.37
N TRP A 39 9.12 -8.97 -6.25
CA TRP A 39 8.53 -8.99 -4.92
C TRP A 39 8.48 -7.60 -4.29
N LEU A 40 7.34 -7.24 -3.73
CA LEU A 40 7.12 -6.08 -2.85
C LEU A 40 7.00 -6.56 -1.41
N TYR A 41 7.51 -5.77 -0.47
CA TYR A 41 7.45 -6.08 0.95
C TYR A 41 6.83 -4.91 1.71
N ASP A 42 5.84 -5.19 2.55
CA ASP A 42 5.25 -4.19 3.43
C ASP A 42 6.09 -3.96 4.70
N PHE A 43 5.54 -3.18 5.65
CA PHE A 43 6.25 -2.85 6.89
C PHE A 43 6.21 -3.95 7.96
N ASP A 44 5.41 -5.00 7.76
CA ASP A 44 5.39 -6.23 8.58
C ASP A 44 6.17 -7.37 7.89
N ASP A 45 6.99 -7.03 6.88
CA ASP A 45 7.81 -7.94 6.06
C ASP A 45 7.02 -9.03 5.30
N LYS A 46 5.70 -8.84 5.11
CA LYS A 46 4.89 -9.68 4.23
C LYS A 46 5.22 -9.38 2.77
N ALA A 47 5.41 -10.44 1.99
CA ALA A 47 5.74 -10.37 0.57
C ALA A 47 4.48 -10.43 -0.32
N TYR A 48 4.49 -9.63 -1.39
CA TYR A 48 3.48 -9.56 -2.44
C TYR A 48 4.18 -9.69 -3.79
N MET A 49 3.68 -10.55 -4.67
CA MET A 49 4.22 -10.66 -6.03
C MET A 49 3.65 -9.53 -6.89
N ASP A 50 4.52 -8.74 -7.50
CA ASP A 50 4.12 -7.69 -8.43
C ASP A 50 3.85 -8.29 -9.81
N CYS A 51 2.59 -8.64 -10.06
CA CYS A 51 2.14 -9.23 -11.33
C CYS A 51 1.89 -8.19 -12.43
N VAL A 52 2.00 -6.90 -12.12
CA VAL A 52 1.70 -5.81 -13.04
C VAL A 52 2.87 -4.84 -13.18
N SER A 53 4.05 -5.18 -12.62
CA SER A 53 5.20 -4.27 -12.45
C SER A 53 4.79 -2.83 -12.14
N SER A 54 3.88 -2.70 -11.18
CA SER A 54 3.36 -1.43 -10.69
C SER A 54 2.68 -0.58 -11.78
N TRP A 55 3.17 0.62 -12.06
CA TRP A 55 2.55 1.57 -12.98
C TRP A 55 3.45 1.80 -14.19
N TRP A 56 2.90 1.56 -15.38
CA TRP A 56 3.57 1.76 -16.65
C TRP A 56 3.24 3.16 -17.18
N VAL A 57 4.23 4.03 -17.23
CA VAL A 57 4.16 5.32 -17.94
C VAL A 57 5.02 5.26 -19.19
#